data_AF-A0A7X8T7N2-F1
#
_entry.id   AF-A0A7X8T7N2-F1
#
_cell.length_a   1.000
_cell.length_b   1.000
_cell.length_c   1.000
_cell.angle_alpha   90.00
_cell.angle_beta   90.00
_cell.angle_gamma   90.00
#
_symmetry.space_group_name_H-M   'P 1'
#
loop_
_entity.id
_entity.type
_entity.pdbx_description
1 polymer ?
#
loop_
_entity_poly.entity_id
_entity_poly.type
_entity_poly.pdbx_seq_one_letter_code
_entity_poly.pdbx_strand_id
1 'polypeptide(L)'
;MQIGAKSRVAAVMILGFLGSTAMVQAQDQPGIKKYGSEAGWDIVVRQDMGPGCLIAKKLTDDVQLQMGIDTRTTRRGYLALYTKADANVTSGAKRTVIFDVDGQQFSGEATGQKVEGFEGAYTWVNNLDFIYDLAKKKMLTITPQGRQPFAVSLAGTDAAFKALRTCQDAQ
;
A
#
# COMPACT_ATOMS: atom_id res chain seq x y z
N MET A 1 -75.46 -4.84 7.72
CA MET A 1 -75.61 -3.78 8.75
C MET A 1 -74.74 -4.16 9.95
N GLN A 2 -74.04 -3.19 10.56
CA GLN A 2 -72.96 -3.26 11.58
C GLN A 2 -71.58 -3.65 11.01
N ILE A 3 -70.66 -2.72 10.70
CA ILE A 3 -69.95 -1.68 11.50
C ILE A 3 -69.06 -2.27 12.59
N GLY A 4 -67.75 -2.05 12.48
CA GLY A 4 -66.78 -2.33 13.53
C GLY A 4 -65.33 -2.10 13.12
N ALA A 5 -64.98 -0.88 12.73
CA ALA A 5 -63.60 -0.46 12.47
C ALA A 5 -62.71 -0.55 13.72
N LYS A 6 -61.50 -1.10 13.59
CA LYS A 6 -60.39 -0.85 14.52
C LYS A 6 -59.12 -0.58 13.71
N SER A 7 -58.83 0.70 13.58
CA SER A 7 -57.58 1.25 13.05
C SER A 7 -56.44 1.04 14.05
N ARG A 8 -55.31 0.47 13.62
CA ARG A 8 -54.01 0.63 14.29
C ARG A 8 -52.85 0.56 13.28
N VAL A 9 -52.23 1.73 13.10
CA VAL A 9 -50.79 2.00 12.96
C VAL A 9 -50.07 1.49 11.72
N ALA A 10 -49.55 2.47 10.97
CA ALA A 10 -48.64 2.34 9.86
C ALA A 10 -47.25 1.84 10.29
N ALA A 11 -46.60 1.07 9.40
CA ALA A 11 -45.15 0.96 9.36
C ALA A 11 -44.71 0.75 7.91
N VAL A 12 -44.40 1.86 7.23
CA VAL A 12 -43.62 1.84 5.98
C VAL A 12 -42.16 1.68 6.40
N MET A 13 -41.60 0.49 6.25
CA MET A 13 -40.15 0.29 6.36
C MET A 13 -39.53 0.40 4.98
N ILE A 14 -39.11 1.61 4.63
CA ILE A 14 -38.07 1.85 3.63
C ILE A 14 -36.75 1.56 4.34
N LEU A 15 -36.14 0.39 4.11
CA LEU A 15 -34.72 0.19 4.38
C LEU A 15 -33.95 0.38 3.09
N GLY A 16 -33.28 1.53 3.02
CA GLY A 16 -32.30 1.83 1.99
C GLY A 16 -31.14 0.85 2.04
N PHE A 17 -30.83 0.26 0.89
CA PHE A 17 -29.55 -0.39 0.69
C PHE A 17 -28.46 0.68 0.72
N LEU A 18 -27.73 0.74 1.85
CA LEU A 18 -26.47 1.46 1.95
C LEU A 18 -25.51 0.85 0.93
N GLY A 19 -25.07 1.68 -0.02
CA GLY A 19 -24.06 1.32 -1.01
C GLY A 19 -22.81 0.83 -0.29
N SER A 20 -22.50 -0.46 -0.45
CA SER A 20 -21.22 -1.01 -0.03
C SER A 20 -20.15 -0.45 -0.95
N THR A 21 -19.40 0.54 -0.49
CA THR A 21 -18.11 0.87 -1.10
C THR A 21 -17.21 -0.34 -0.92
N ALA A 22 -17.11 -1.16 -1.96
CA ALA A 22 -16.15 -2.24 -2.02
C ALA A 22 -14.75 -1.64 -1.81
N MET A 23 -14.17 -1.89 -0.64
CA MET A 23 -12.77 -1.56 -0.39
C MET A 23 -11.95 -2.42 -1.33
N VAL A 24 -11.37 -1.82 -2.37
CA VAL A 24 -10.52 -2.52 -3.32
C VAL A 24 -9.26 -2.99 -2.57
N GLN A 25 -9.19 -4.28 -2.26
CA GLN A 25 -8.09 -4.88 -1.49
C GLN A 25 -6.84 -5.01 -2.39
N ALA A 26 -5.64 -4.83 -1.82
CA ALA A 26 -4.36 -4.97 -2.52
C ALA A 26 -3.94 -6.44 -2.77
N GLN A 27 -4.88 -7.39 -2.82
CA GLN A 27 -4.61 -8.83 -2.60
C GLN A 27 -4.18 -9.65 -3.83
N ASP A 28 -3.72 -9.03 -4.92
CA ASP A 28 -3.52 -9.81 -6.16
C ASP A 28 -2.11 -10.40 -6.35
N GLN A 29 -1.14 -10.08 -5.48
CA GLN A 29 0.23 -10.61 -5.64
C GLN A 29 0.44 -11.94 -4.89
N PRO A 30 0.92 -13.00 -5.57
CA PRO A 30 1.30 -14.26 -4.93
C PRO A 30 2.33 -14.08 -3.83
N GLY A 31 2.19 -14.86 -2.75
CA GLY A 31 3.06 -14.78 -1.56
C GLY A 31 2.71 -13.65 -0.58
N ILE A 32 1.72 -12.80 -0.87
CA ILE A 32 1.18 -11.79 0.05
C ILE A 32 -0.07 -12.33 0.74
N LYS A 33 -0.09 -12.31 2.08
CA LYS A 33 -1.30 -12.58 2.88
C LYS A 33 -1.73 -11.33 3.63
N LYS A 34 -3.01 -10.96 3.58
CA LYS A 34 -3.51 -9.80 4.35
C LYS A 34 -3.55 -10.11 5.84
N TYR A 35 -2.95 -9.23 6.65
CA TYR A 35 -2.98 -9.25 8.11
C TYR A 35 -4.07 -8.30 8.65
N GLY A 36 -4.21 -7.13 8.05
CA GLY A 36 -5.19 -6.12 8.46
C GLY A 36 -5.21 -4.93 7.49
N SER A 37 -5.86 -3.84 7.90
CA SER A 37 -5.83 -2.55 7.20
C SER A 37 -5.82 -1.42 8.23
N GLU A 38 -5.14 -0.32 7.91
CA GLU A 38 -5.07 0.88 8.76
C GLU A 38 -4.95 2.12 7.88
N ALA A 39 -5.76 3.15 8.15
CA ALA A 39 -5.73 4.45 7.47
C ALA A 39 -5.61 4.39 5.92
N GLY A 40 -6.29 3.45 5.27
CA GLY A 40 -6.27 3.29 3.81
C GLY A 40 -5.08 2.53 3.23
N TRP A 41 -4.30 1.86 4.09
CA TRP A 41 -3.25 0.91 3.74
C TRP A 41 -3.65 -0.49 4.16
N ASP A 42 -3.27 -1.50 3.37
CA ASP A 42 -3.30 -2.90 3.80
C ASP A 42 -2.00 -3.22 4.55
N ILE A 43 -2.12 -3.98 5.64
CA ILE A 43 -0.98 -4.57 6.33
C ILE A 43 -0.93 -6.01 5.86
N VAL A 44 0.22 -6.43 5.34
CA VAL A 44 0.36 -7.72 4.68
C VAL A 44 1.57 -8.47 5.18
N VAL A 45 1.46 -9.79 5.25
CA VAL A 45 2.55 -10.72 5.52
C VAL A 45 3.17 -11.19 4.20
N ARG A 46 4.48 -11.04 4.07
CA ARG A 46 5.38 -11.51 3.02
C ARG A 46 6.51 -12.30 3.66
N GLN A 47 6.37 -13.62 3.74
CA GLN A 47 7.31 -14.51 4.44
C GLN A 47 8.68 -14.64 3.74
N ASP A 48 8.73 -14.35 2.44
CA ASP A 48 9.96 -14.24 1.64
C ASP A 48 10.75 -12.95 1.95
N MET A 49 10.13 -12.00 2.64
CA MET A 49 10.72 -10.74 3.08
C MET A 49 10.75 -10.67 4.60
N GLY A 50 11.64 -9.86 5.17
CA GLY A 50 11.78 -9.75 6.62
C GLY A 50 11.68 -8.33 7.14
N PRO A 51 11.13 -8.14 8.35
CA PRO A 51 10.51 -9.13 9.24
C PRO A 51 9.05 -9.36 8.85
N GLY A 52 8.78 -10.17 7.83
CA GLY A 52 7.49 -10.78 7.56
C GLY A 52 6.35 -9.87 7.14
N CYS A 53 6.32 -8.58 7.49
CA CYS A 53 5.20 -7.69 7.18
C CYS A 53 5.64 -6.44 6.41
N LEU A 54 4.73 -5.95 5.57
CA LEU A 54 4.81 -4.70 4.81
C LEU A 54 3.46 -3.97 4.92
N ILE A 55 3.45 -2.68 4.61
CA ILE A 55 2.22 -1.99 4.23
C ILE A 55 2.12 -1.91 2.71
N ALA A 56 0.92 -2.10 2.18
CA ALA A 56 0.64 -2.07 0.76
C ALA A 56 -0.53 -1.12 0.48
N LYS A 57 -0.47 -0.41 -0.64
CA LYS A 57 -1.57 0.42 -1.12
C LYS A 57 -1.77 0.17 -2.59
N LYS A 58 -2.98 -0.21 -2.95
CA LYS A 58 -3.44 -0.26 -4.33
C LYS A 58 -3.67 1.17 -4.80
N LEU A 59 -3.02 1.56 -5.89
CA LEU A 59 -3.07 2.91 -6.44
C LEU A 59 -3.98 2.96 -7.68
N THR A 60 -3.97 1.89 -8.46
CA THR A 60 -4.95 1.59 -9.51
C THR A 60 -5.22 0.08 -9.52
N ASP A 61 -6.07 -0.42 -10.41
CA ASP A 61 -6.35 -1.85 -10.47
C ASP A 61 -5.12 -2.74 -10.73
N ASP A 62 -4.11 -2.16 -11.37
CA ASP A 62 -2.89 -2.84 -11.76
C ASP A 62 -1.66 -2.39 -10.97
N VAL A 63 -1.68 -1.22 -10.34
CA VAL A 63 -0.52 -0.62 -9.67
C VAL A 63 -0.64 -0.70 -8.16
N GLN A 64 0.42 -1.18 -7.51
CA GLN A 64 0.53 -1.21 -6.05
C GLN A 64 1.88 -0.66 -5.58
N LEU A 65 1.84 0.00 -4.43
CA LEU A 65 3.01 0.47 -3.70
C LEU A 65 3.15 -0.33 -2.41
N GLN A 66 4.36 -0.76 -2.11
CA GLN A 66 4.70 -1.48 -0.88
C GLN A 66 5.79 -0.73 -0.13
N MET A 67 5.64 -0.63 1.19
CA MET A 67 6.63 -0.03 2.09
C MET A 67 6.84 -0.90 3.31
N GLY A 68 8.05 -0.91 3.84
CA GLY A 68 8.35 -1.63 5.07
C GLY A 68 9.69 -1.28 5.68
N ILE A 69 9.99 -1.91 6.80
CA ILE A 69 11.26 -1.75 7.52
C ILE A 69 11.81 -3.15 7.74
N ASP A 70 12.99 -3.44 7.17
CA ASP A 70 13.77 -4.64 7.45
C ASP A 70 14.53 -4.44 8.75
N THR A 71 14.24 -5.26 9.76
CA THR A 71 14.88 -5.23 11.08
C THR A 71 15.75 -6.46 11.34
N ARG A 72 15.85 -7.40 10.38
CA ARG A 72 16.62 -8.65 10.56
C ARG A 72 18.13 -8.44 10.56
N THR A 73 18.59 -7.41 9.86
CA THR A 73 20.02 -7.09 9.69
C THR A 73 20.28 -5.66 10.15
N THR A 74 21.04 -4.87 9.39
CA THR A 74 21.06 -3.42 9.55
C THR A 74 19.68 -2.88 9.23
N ARG A 75 19.08 -2.16 10.18
CA ARG A 75 17.75 -1.58 9.99
C ARG A 75 17.77 -0.68 8.76
N ARG A 76 16.87 -0.97 7.81
CA ARG A 76 16.73 -0.24 6.54
C ARG A 76 15.30 -0.35 6.07
N GLY A 77 14.85 0.63 5.30
CA GLY A 77 13.51 0.60 4.73
C GLY A 77 13.49 -0.05 3.38
N TYR A 78 12.28 -0.39 3.00
CA TYR A 78 11.94 -0.99 1.73
C TYR A 78 10.84 -0.15 1.10
N LEU A 79 10.99 0.15 -0.19
CA LEU A 79 9.98 0.78 -1.01
C LEU A 79 9.95 0.04 -2.34
N ALA A 80 8.77 -0.39 -2.77
CA ALA A 80 8.58 -1.04 -4.06
C ALA A 80 7.32 -0.55 -4.76
N LEU A 81 7.42 -0.41 -6.08
CA LEU A 81 6.30 -0.09 -6.95
C LEU A 81 6.17 -1.22 -7.97
N TYR A 82 5.01 -1.84 -8.01
CA TYR A 82 4.70 -2.94 -8.92
C TYR A 82 3.47 -2.61 -9.77
N THR A 83 3.45 -3.17 -10.96
CA THR A 83 2.33 -3.10 -11.89
C THR A 83 2.06 -4.46 -12.53
N LYS A 84 0.80 -4.76 -12.86
CA LYS A 84 0.44 -5.92 -13.70
C LYS A 84 0.71 -5.67 -15.20
N ALA A 85 0.88 -4.41 -15.60
CA ALA A 85 1.24 -4.06 -16.97
C ALA A 85 2.69 -4.48 -17.27
N ASP A 86 3.02 -4.68 -18.55
CA ASP A 86 4.42 -4.81 -18.98
C ASP A 86 5.16 -3.52 -18.68
N ALA A 87 6.07 -3.59 -17.70
CA ALA A 87 6.84 -2.45 -17.26
C ALA A 87 8.22 -2.42 -17.93
N ASN A 88 8.53 -3.33 -18.86
CA ASN A 88 9.85 -3.51 -19.47
C ASN A 88 10.96 -3.45 -18.41
N VAL A 89 10.81 -4.28 -17.38
CA VAL A 89 11.75 -4.42 -16.27
C VAL A 89 12.59 -5.67 -16.48
N THR A 90 13.90 -5.56 -16.27
CA THR A 90 14.80 -6.71 -16.19
C THR A 90 15.12 -6.99 -14.72
N SER A 91 14.94 -8.22 -14.25
CA SER A 91 15.24 -8.58 -12.86
C SER A 91 16.72 -8.38 -12.54
N GLY A 92 17.01 -7.75 -11.39
CA GLY A 92 18.37 -7.40 -10.97
C GLY A 92 18.97 -6.17 -11.65
N ALA A 93 18.40 -5.68 -12.75
CA ALA A 93 18.89 -4.46 -13.39
C ALA A 93 18.63 -3.25 -12.50
N LYS A 94 19.66 -2.43 -12.28
CA LYS A 94 19.56 -1.22 -11.49
C LYS A 94 19.19 -0.03 -12.36
N ARG A 95 18.43 0.91 -11.80
CA ARG A 95 18.15 2.21 -12.42
C ARG A 95 18.17 3.32 -11.38
N THR A 96 18.69 4.47 -11.78
CA THR A 96 18.59 5.68 -10.98
C THR A 96 17.14 6.12 -10.87
N VAL A 97 16.74 6.52 -9.68
CA VAL A 97 15.41 7.03 -9.36
C VAL A 97 15.56 8.27 -8.51
N ILE A 98 14.80 9.31 -8.83
CA ILE A 98 14.62 10.46 -7.97
C ILE A 98 13.36 10.26 -7.14
N PHE A 99 13.50 10.33 -5.83
CA PHE A 99 12.40 10.37 -4.86
C PHE A 99 12.24 11.82 -4.40
N ASP A 100 11.11 12.43 -4.73
CA ASP A 100 10.74 13.75 -4.27
C ASP A 100 9.71 13.61 -3.14
N VAL A 101 10.07 14.04 -1.95
CA VAL A 101 9.24 13.95 -0.75
C VAL A 101 8.89 15.35 -0.29
N ASP A 102 7.65 15.76 -0.54
CA ASP A 102 7.15 17.12 -0.29
C ASP A 102 8.09 18.24 -0.82
N GLY A 103 8.70 18.03 -2.00
CA GLY A 103 9.62 18.98 -2.65
C GLY A 103 11.09 18.76 -2.33
N GLN A 104 11.43 17.87 -1.40
CA GLN A 104 12.83 17.51 -1.12
C GLN A 104 13.25 16.29 -1.95
N GLN A 105 14.28 16.45 -2.77
CA GLN A 105 14.73 15.41 -3.69
C GLN A 105 15.87 14.56 -3.13
N PHE A 106 15.77 13.26 -3.40
CA PHE A 106 16.76 12.25 -3.05
C PHE A 106 17.02 11.37 -4.26
N SER A 107 18.28 11.12 -4.57
CA SER A 107 18.66 10.17 -5.61
C SER A 107 18.94 8.80 -4.99
N GLY A 108 18.47 7.74 -5.64
CA GLY A 108 18.72 6.36 -5.24
C GLY A 108 18.74 5.41 -6.43
N GLU A 109 19.02 4.14 -6.15
CA GLU A 109 18.96 3.07 -7.15
C GLU A 109 17.80 2.11 -6.83
N ALA A 110 16.89 1.92 -7.78
CA ALA A 110 15.91 0.84 -7.70
C ALA A 110 16.39 -0.39 -8.49
N THR A 111 16.17 -1.57 -7.93
CA THR A 111 16.47 -2.87 -8.54
C THR A 111 15.21 -3.45 -9.15
N GLY A 112 15.26 -3.74 -10.45
CA GLY A 112 14.18 -4.37 -11.18
C GLY A 112 13.85 -5.74 -10.60
N GLN A 113 12.55 -6.04 -10.51
CA GLN A 113 12.06 -7.31 -9.99
C GLN A 113 10.81 -7.73 -10.76
N LYS A 114 10.74 -9.02 -11.08
CA LYS A 114 9.52 -9.66 -11.55
C LYS A 114 9.08 -10.62 -10.45
N VAL A 115 7.83 -10.49 -10.03
CA VAL A 115 7.16 -11.42 -9.12
C VAL A 115 5.93 -11.93 -9.86
N GLU A 116 5.42 -13.11 -9.52
CA GLU A 116 4.36 -13.74 -10.31
C GLU A 116 3.16 -12.79 -10.55
N GLY A 117 2.89 -12.46 -11.83
CA GLY A 117 1.82 -11.53 -12.22
C GLY A 117 2.15 -10.03 -12.13
N PHE A 118 3.34 -9.64 -11.67
CA PHE A 118 3.73 -8.24 -11.52
C PHE A 118 5.18 -7.96 -11.97
N GLU A 119 5.37 -6.80 -12.59
CA GLU A 119 6.67 -6.21 -12.87
C GLU A 119 6.87 -4.92 -12.08
N GLY A 120 8.10 -4.64 -11.67
CA GLY A 120 8.37 -3.42 -10.93
C GLY A 120 9.81 -3.29 -10.48
N ALA A 121 10.02 -2.46 -9.48
CA ALA A 121 11.32 -2.32 -8.87
C ALA A 121 11.17 -2.01 -7.38
N TYR A 122 12.21 -2.36 -6.63
CA TYR A 122 12.31 -2.00 -5.23
C TYR A 122 13.61 -1.25 -4.95
N THR A 123 13.62 -0.44 -3.90
CA THR A 123 14.82 0.18 -3.36
C THR A 123 14.95 -0.16 -1.88
N TRP A 124 16.19 -0.38 -1.45
CA TRP A 124 16.52 -0.32 -0.04
C TRP A 124 16.82 1.13 0.32
N VAL A 125 16.29 1.59 1.45
CA VAL A 125 16.54 2.92 1.96
C VAL A 125 17.35 2.81 3.24
N ASN A 126 18.60 3.24 3.17
CA ASN A 126 19.56 3.07 4.27
C ASN A 126 19.53 4.24 5.27
N ASN A 127 18.81 5.32 4.94
CA ASN A 127 18.56 6.42 5.86
C ASN A 127 17.25 6.16 6.62
N LEU A 128 17.36 5.80 7.90
CA LEU A 128 16.20 5.51 8.74
C LEU A 128 15.34 6.73 9.02
N ASP A 129 15.96 7.90 9.14
CA ASP A 129 15.23 9.15 9.33
C ASP A 129 14.36 9.42 8.10
N PHE A 130 14.85 9.11 6.89
CA PHE A 130 14.06 9.22 5.66
C PHE A 130 12.79 8.37 5.71
N ILE A 131 12.84 7.10 6.15
CA ILE A 131 11.64 6.23 6.15
C ILE A 131 10.63 6.63 7.21
N TYR A 132 11.10 6.96 8.41
CA TYR A 132 10.21 7.39 9.49
C TYR A 132 9.64 8.77 9.23
N ASP A 133 10.40 9.66 8.60
CA ASP A 133 9.87 10.95 8.18
C ASP A 133 8.98 10.82 6.97
N LEU A 134 9.25 9.93 6.01
CA LEU A 134 8.35 9.63 4.89
C LEU A 134 6.94 9.32 5.39
N ALA A 135 6.81 8.58 6.49
CA ALA A 135 5.52 8.25 7.08
C ALA A 135 4.71 9.48 7.56
N LYS A 136 5.39 10.61 7.83
CA LYS A 136 4.80 11.88 8.27
C LYS A 136 4.61 12.89 7.13
N LYS A 137 5.06 12.56 5.92
CA LYS A 137 5.01 13.46 4.75
C LYS A 137 3.68 13.33 4.04
N LYS A 138 3.40 14.23 3.09
CA LYS A 138 2.09 14.30 2.41
C LYS A 138 2.13 13.58 1.07
N MET A 139 3.23 13.72 0.35
CA MET A 139 3.37 13.23 -1.01
C MET A 139 4.76 12.67 -1.27
N LEU A 140 4.80 11.57 -2.00
CA LEU A 140 6.00 11.01 -2.60
C LEU A 140 5.82 11.02 -4.11
N THR A 141 6.76 11.62 -4.84
CA THR A 141 6.85 11.49 -6.29
C THR A 141 8.09 10.67 -6.64
N ILE A 142 7.90 9.60 -7.41
CA ILE A 142 8.95 8.67 -7.83
C ILE A 142 9.20 8.89 -9.31
N THR A 143 10.42 9.26 -9.67
CA THR A 143 10.82 9.54 -11.06
C THR A 143 11.96 8.62 -11.47
N PRO A 144 11.66 7.48 -12.10
CA PRO A 144 12.70 6.61 -12.65
C PRO A 144 13.38 7.27 -13.86
N GLN A 145 14.68 7.07 -14.01
CA GLN A 145 15.43 7.59 -15.15
C GLN A 145 14.78 7.17 -16.49
N GLY A 146 14.49 8.16 -17.34
CA GLY A 146 13.88 7.94 -18.65
C GLY A 146 12.41 7.53 -18.61
N ARG A 147 11.71 7.73 -17.49
CA ARG A 147 10.28 7.42 -17.33
C ARG A 147 9.50 8.59 -16.76
N GLN A 148 8.18 8.54 -16.90
CA GLN A 148 7.27 9.52 -16.32
C GLN A 148 7.27 9.41 -14.79
N PRO A 149 7.14 10.55 -14.08
CA PRO A 149 7.02 10.58 -12.63
C PRO A 149 5.69 9.97 -12.17
N PHE A 150 5.71 9.41 -10.97
CA PHE A 150 4.55 8.80 -10.33
C PHE A 150 4.36 9.38 -8.93
N ALA A 151 3.24 10.06 -8.69
CA ALA A 151 2.93 10.70 -7.41
C ALA A 151 1.95 9.86 -6.59
N VAL A 152 2.22 9.75 -5.29
CA VAL A 152 1.38 9.01 -4.34
C VAL A 152 1.16 9.83 -3.07
N SER A 153 -0.08 9.83 -2.58
CA SER A 153 -0.40 10.39 -1.26
C SER A 153 0.10 9.45 -0.16
N LEU A 154 0.84 10.03 0.77
CA LEU A 154 1.37 9.38 1.97
C LEU A 154 0.42 9.52 3.17
N ALA A 155 -0.80 10.01 2.97
CA ALA A 155 -1.82 10.06 4.01
C ALA A 155 -2.02 8.67 4.64
N GLY A 156 -2.09 8.62 5.97
CA GLY A 156 -2.26 7.40 6.76
C GLY A 156 -0.98 6.57 6.97
N THR A 157 0.15 6.93 6.35
CA THR A 157 1.36 6.10 6.41
C THR A 157 1.91 5.94 7.84
N ASP A 158 1.90 6.98 8.68
CA ASP A 158 2.32 6.88 10.09
C ASP A 158 1.47 5.89 10.90
N ALA A 159 0.15 5.91 10.74
CA ALA A 159 -0.75 4.96 11.39
C ALA A 159 -0.50 3.54 10.87
N ALA A 160 -0.36 3.39 9.56
CA ALA A 160 -0.05 2.11 8.93
C ALA A 160 1.31 1.54 9.38
N PHE A 161 2.33 2.37 9.60
CA PHE A 161 3.62 1.92 10.15
C PHE A 161 3.56 1.54 11.63
N LYS A 162 2.63 2.09 12.42
CA LYS A 162 2.35 1.58 13.78
C LYS A 162 1.75 0.18 13.71
N ALA A 163 0.73 -0.02 12.86
CA ALA A 163 0.11 -1.33 12.64
C ALA A 163 1.09 -2.35 12.03
N LEU A 164 1.98 -1.90 11.15
CA LEU A 164 3.08 -2.70 10.60
C LEU A 164 3.94 -3.27 11.72
N ARG A 165 4.40 -2.44 12.66
CA ARG A 165 5.24 -2.92 13.79
C ARG A 165 4.50 -3.97 14.62
N THR A 166 3.22 -3.75 14.91
CA THR A 166 2.39 -4.77 15.58
C THR A 166 2.32 -6.09 14.81
N CYS A 167 2.22 -6.05 13.48
CA CYS A 167 2.28 -7.25 12.64
C CYS A 167 3.64 -7.92 12.74
N GLN A 168 4.73 -7.15 12.62
CA GLN A 168 6.11 -7.62 12.68
C GLN A 168 6.43 -8.27 14.04
N ASP A 169 5.95 -7.70 15.15
CA ASP A 169 6.11 -8.26 16.51
C ASP A 169 5.32 -9.57 16.73
N ALA A 170 4.30 -9.81 15.90
CA ALA A 170 3.50 -11.03 15.91
C ALA A 170 4.00 -12.13 14.95
N GLN A 171 5.07 -11.87 14.19
CA GLN A 171 5.73 -12.86 13.32
C GLN A 171 6.92 -13.51 14.04
#